data_AF-A0A1I7F6M3-F1
#
_entry.id   AF-A0A1I7F6M3-F1
#
_cell.length_a   1.000
_cell.length_b   1.000
_cell.length_c   1.000
_cell.angle_alpha   90.00
_cell.angle_beta   90.00
_cell.angle_gamma   90.00
#
_symmetry.space_group_name_H-M   'P 1'
#
loop_
_entity.id
_entity.type
_entity.pdbx_description
1 polymer ?
#
loop_
_entity_poly.entity_id
_entity_poly.type
_entity_poly.pdbx_seq_one_letter_code
_entity_poly.pdbx_strand_id
1 'polypeptide(L)'
;MKEIYSYMDEDKKIEVLKRDGMLLKYMDNQTEEMCLVAVKQKCNAIQYAKEQTPKICMAAVKQTKGWAIQYVKEQTPKICIAAVKQDSMLLGYVRNQTPEICLVASGQKESVFKYIKNKFLKFRSIKE
;
A
#
# COMPACT_ATOMS: atom_id res chain seq x y z
N MET A 1 9.28 21.77 12.97
CA MET A 1 8.15 21.20 12.20
C MET A 1 7.19 20.41 13.07
N LYS A 2 7.60 19.36 13.82
CA LYS A 2 6.69 18.61 14.70
C LYS A 2 5.95 19.47 15.73
N GLU A 3 6.66 20.38 16.38
CA GLU A 3 6.08 21.32 17.36
C GLU A 3 4.99 22.21 16.76
N ILE A 4 5.05 22.57 15.47
CA ILE A 4 3.98 23.39 14.86
C ILE A 4 2.67 22.60 14.83
N TYR A 5 2.74 21.31 14.52
CA TYR A 5 1.55 20.45 14.43
C TYR A 5 1.00 20.05 15.80
N SER A 6 1.75 20.16 16.90
CA SER A 6 1.19 19.88 18.24
C SER A 6 0.18 20.93 18.70
N TYR A 7 0.30 22.17 18.22
CA TYR A 7 -0.62 23.26 18.55
C TYR A 7 -1.82 23.40 17.58
N MET A 8 -1.83 22.62 16.50
CA MET A 8 -2.94 22.64 15.54
C MET A 8 -4.10 21.76 16.00
N ASP A 9 -5.31 22.29 15.88
CA ASP A 9 -6.54 21.50 15.91
C ASP A 9 -6.59 20.47 14.76
N GLU A 10 -7.53 19.54 14.84
CA GLU A 10 -7.66 18.44 13.87
C GLU A 10 -8.06 18.95 12.48
N ASP A 11 -8.97 19.91 12.39
CA ASP A 11 -9.43 20.46 11.10
C ASP A 11 -8.29 21.07 10.29
N LYS A 12 -7.42 21.87 10.94
CA LYS A 12 -6.24 22.43 10.28
C LYS A 12 -5.23 21.34 9.90
N LYS A 13 -5.06 20.29 10.72
CA LYS A 13 -4.21 19.14 10.37
C LYS A 13 -4.74 18.44 9.13
N ILE A 14 -6.05 18.25 9.03
CA ILE A 14 -6.69 17.68 7.84
C ILE A 14 -6.48 18.59 6.63
N GLU A 15 -6.62 19.91 6.77
CA GLU A 15 -6.42 20.86 5.67
C GLU A 15 -4.99 20.80 5.10
N VAL A 16 -3.96 20.75 5.95
CA VAL A 16 -2.58 20.65 5.47
C VAL A 16 -2.30 19.28 4.83
N LEU A 17 -2.89 18.19 5.34
CA LEU A 17 -2.75 16.86 4.75
C LEU A 17 -3.43 16.74 3.38
N LYS A 18 -4.51 17.49 3.14
CA LYS A 18 -5.12 17.60 1.80
C LYS A 18 -4.16 18.24 0.79
N ARG A 19 -3.24 19.09 1.24
CA ARG A 19 -2.23 19.75 0.38
C ARG A 19 -0.98 18.89 0.22
N ASP A 20 -0.48 18.29 1.31
CA ASP A 20 0.64 17.34 1.30
C ASP A 20 0.46 16.25 2.36
N GLY A 21 0.12 15.04 1.92
CA GLY A 21 -0.07 13.87 2.78
C GLY A 21 1.22 13.41 3.46
N MET A 22 2.41 13.79 2.96
CA MET A 22 3.69 13.41 3.58
C MET A 22 3.91 14.10 4.93
N LEU A 23 3.17 15.17 5.22
CA LEU A 23 3.22 15.88 6.49
C LEU A 23 2.75 15.03 7.68
N LEU A 24 2.06 13.91 7.42
CA LEU A 24 1.66 12.94 8.45
C LEU A 24 2.85 12.50 9.32
N LYS A 25 4.07 12.46 8.76
CA LYS A 25 5.31 12.10 9.48
C LYS A 25 5.68 13.04 10.63
N TYR A 26 5.11 14.24 10.65
CA TYR A 26 5.36 15.24 11.69
C TYR A 26 4.23 15.33 12.72
N MET A 27 3.18 14.51 12.59
CA MET A 27 2.02 14.52 13.47
C MET A 27 2.10 13.35 14.45
N ASP A 28 2.18 13.66 15.74
CA ASP A 28 2.30 12.62 16.76
C ASP A 28 0.95 11.97 17.11
N ASN A 29 -0.12 12.76 17.17
CA ASN A 29 -1.48 12.27 17.37
C ASN A 29 -2.15 12.14 16.00
N GLN A 30 -2.17 10.92 15.45
CA GLN A 30 -2.75 10.62 14.15
C GLN A 30 -4.10 9.92 14.34
N THR A 31 -5.17 10.49 13.80
CA THR A 31 -6.48 9.83 13.73
C THR A 31 -6.59 8.98 12.45
N GLU A 32 -7.55 8.04 12.40
CA GLU A 32 -7.79 7.28 11.17
C GLU A 32 -8.14 8.21 10.00
N GLU A 33 -8.88 9.30 10.26
CA GLU A 33 -9.23 10.28 9.24
C GLU A 33 -7.99 10.99 8.68
N MET A 34 -7.07 11.43 9.55
CA MET A 34 -5.80 12.03 9.12
C MET A 34 -5.00 11.07 8.23
N CYS A 35 -4.88 9.82 8.64
CA CYS A 35 -4.21 8.79 7.83
C CYS A 35 -4.93 8.59 6.49
N LEU A 36 -6.25 8.53 6.47
CA LEU A 36 -7.03 8.35 5.25
C LEU A 36 -6.90 9.53 4.27
N VAL A 37 -6.94 10.76 4.78
CA VAL A 37 -6.72 11.96 3.97
C VAL A 37 -5.31 11.98 3.41
N ALA A 38 -4.31 11.72 4.26
CA ALA A 38 -2.91 11.67 3.85
C ALA A 38 -2.67 10.62 2.76
N VAL A 39 -3.16 9.38 2.96
CA VAL A 39 -2.96 8.35 1.95
C VAL A 39 -3.71 8.68 0.67
N LYS A 40 -4.96 9.17 0.73
CA LYS A 40 -5.73 9.58 -0.47
C LYS A 40 -5.04 10.67 -1.28
N GLN A 41 -4.30 11.57 -0.63
CA GLN A 41 -3.48 12.58 -1.29
C GLN A 41 -2.19 11.98 -1.86
N LYS A 42 -1.49 11.15 -1.09
CA LYS A 42 -0.29 10.41 -1.52
C LYS A 42 -0.28 9.01 -0.93
N CYS A 43 -0.44 7.99 -1.77
CA CYS A 43 -0.50 6.60 -1.31
C CYS A 43 0.72 6.17 -0.46
N ASN A 44 1.91 6.73 -0.70
CA ASN A 44 3.13 6.43 0.05
C ASN A 44 3.17 7.09 1.45
N ALA A 45 2.26 7.99 1.79
CA ALA A 45 2.14 8.56 3.14
C ALA A 45 1.82 7.49 4.19
N ILE A 46 1.29 6.33 3.78
CA ILE A 46 1.04 5.18 4.67
C ILE A 46 2.30 4.73 5.44
N GLN A 47 3.49 4.97 4.89
CA GLN A 47 4.76 4.67 5.57
C GLN A 47 4.92 5.43 6.90
N TYR A 48 4.19 6.54 7.07
CA TYR A 48 4.21 7.39 8.26
C TYR A 48 3.00 7.21 9.17
N ALA A 49 2.01 6.41 8.75
CA ALA A 49 0.90 6.05 9.59
C ALA A 49 1.41 5.15 10.72
N LYS A 50 1.24 5.59 11.97
CA LYS A 50 1.59 4.80 13.17
C LYS A 50 0.77 3.50 13.18
N GLU A 51 -0.54 3.65 13.05
CA GLU A 51 -1.50 2.57 12.88
C GLU A 51 -1.95 2.42 11.42
N GLN A 52 -1.86 1.20 10.88
CA GLN A 52 -2.24 0.88 9.52
C GLN A 52 -3.45 -0.07 9.51
N THR A 53 -4.65 0.49 9.69
CA THR A 53 -5.88 -0.31 9.63
C THR A 53 -6.08 -0.89 8.23
N PRO A 54 -6.81 -2.02 8.08
CA PRO A 54 -7.12 -2.58 6.76
C PRO A 54 -7.77 -1.57 5.80
N LYS A 55 -8.53 -0.62 6.34
CA LYS A 55 -9.17 0.47 5.59
C LYS A 55 -8.14 1.46 5.04
N ILE A 56 -7.17 1.89 5.86
CA ILE A 56 -6.05 2.75 5.42
C ILE A 56 -5.21 2.03 4.37
N CYS A 57 -4.82 0.77 4.63
CA CYS A 57 -4.06 -0.04 3.69
C CYS A 57 -4.74 -0.19 2.34
N MET A 58 -6.05 -0.49 2.35
CA MET A 58 -6.82 -0.64 1.11
C MET A 58 -6.97 0.69 0.37
N ALA A 59 -7.17 1.81 1.08
CA ALA A 59 -7.24 3.14 0.47
C ALA A 59 -5.91 3.54 -0.19
N ALA A 60 -4.78 3.19 0.42
CA ALA A 60 -3.45 3.45 -0.14
C ALA A 60 -3.17 2.54 -1.35
N VAL A 61 -3.48 1.25 -1.26
CA VAL A 61 -3.23 0.28 -2.34
C VAL A 61 -4.15 0.48 -3.54
N LYS A 62 -5.40 0.93 -3.35
CA LYS A 62 -6.34 1.18 -4.45
C LYS A 62 -6.06 2.45 -5.26
N GLN A 63 -5.11 3.28 -4.83
CA GLN A 63 -4.69 4.43 -5.62
C GLN A 63 -3.85 4.03 -6.82
N THR A 64 -3.80 4.93 -7.80
CA THR A 64 -3.12 4.72 -9.08
C THR A 64 -1.72 4.14 -8.87
N LYS A 65 -1.51 2.97 -9.47
CA LYS A 65 -0.29 2.14 -9.43
C LYS A 65 -0.11 1.23 -8.22
N GLY A 66 -0.86 1.33 -7.12
CA GLY A 66 -0.80 0.37 -6.00
C GLY A 66 0.55 0.22 -5.27
N TRP A 67 1.53 1.09 -5.53
CA TRP A 67 2.91 1.00 -5.00
C TRP A 67 3.00 1.09 -3.48
N ALA A 68 1.94 1.54 -2.82
CA ALA A 68 1.83 1.58 -1.37
C ALA A 68 2.01 0.21 -0.70
N ILE A 69 1.79 -0.90 -1.42
CA ILE A 69 1.96 -2.27 -0.89
C ILE A 69 3.34 -2.51 -0.25
N GLN A 70 4.39 -1.85 -0.76
CA GLN A 70 5.75 -1.98 -0.21
C GLN A 70 5.87 -1.40 1.21
N TYR A 71 5.01 -0.44 1.57
CA TYR A 71 4.98 0.24 2.86
C TYR A 71 3.91 -0.31 3.81
N VAL A 72 3.08 -1.25 3.35
CA VAL A 72 2.08 -1.92 4.19
C VAL A 72 2.78 -2.86 5.17
N LYS A 73 2.56 -2.68 6.47
CA LYS A 73 3.09 -3.53 7.54
C LYS A 73 2.47 -4.92 7.48
N GLU A 74 1.14 -5.00 7.50
CA GLU A 74 0.41 -6.28 7.44
C GLU A 74 -0.22 -6.53 6.06
N GLN A 75 0.45 -7.36 5.26
CA GLN A 75 0.04 -7.69 3.91
C GLN A 75 -0.91 -8.89 3.89
N THR A 76 -2.21 -8.65 4.09
CA THR A 76 -3.22 -9.71 3.94
C THR A 76 -3.39 -10.15 2.49
N PRO A 77 -3.83 -11.38 2.20
CA PRO A 77 -4.08 -11.84 0.83
C PRO A 77 -5.00 -10.89 0.04
N LYS A 78 -6.04 -10.35 0.68
CA LYS A 78 -6.96 -9.36 0.07
C LYS A 78 -6.24 -8.08 -0.38
N ILE A 79 -5.32 -7.57 0.45
CA ILE A 79 -4.54 -6.36 0.12
C ILE A 79 -3.55 -6.67 -1.01
N CYS A 80 -2.85 -7.82 -0.94
CA CYS A 80 -1.92 -8.24 -1.98
C CYS A 80 -2.62 -8.42 -3.34
N ILE A 81 -3.75 -9.13 -3.37
CA ILE A 81 -4.57 -9.34 -4.57
C ILE A 81 -5.02 -7.99 -5.14
N ALA A 82 -5.46 -7.05 -4.31
CA ALA A 82 -5.86 -5.72 -4.75
C ALA A 82 -4.70 -4.92 -5.39
N ALA A 83 -3.47 -5.10 -4.90
CA ALA A 83 -2.28 -4.50 -5.51
C ALA A 83 -1.96 -5.17 -6.86
N VAL A 84 -1.81 -6.49 -6.89
CA VAL A 84 -1.38 -7.20 -8.12
C VAL A 84 -2.42 -7.15 -9.23
N LYS A 85 -3.72 -6.98 -8.91
CA LYS A 85 -4.77 -6.75 -9.92
C LYS A 85 -4.62 -5.42 -10.66
N GLN A 86 -3.98 -4.43 -10.05
CA GLN A 86 -3.71 -3.14 -10.70
C GLN A 86 -2.42 -3.16 -11.50
N ASP A 87 -1.38 -3.79 -10.95
CA ASP A 87 -0.12 -3.99 -11.66
C ASP A 87 0.52 -5.28 -11.15
N SER A 88 0.58 -6.31 -12.01
CA SER A 88 1.16 -7.61 -11.70
C SER A 88 2.62 -7.51 -11.26
N MET A 89 3.36 -6.48 -11.68
CA MET A 89 4.75 -6.25 -11.29
C MET A 89 4.92 -6.01 -9.79
N LEU A 90 3.85 -5.58 -9.10
CA LEU A 90 3.85 -5.39 -7.65
C LEU A 90 3.95 -6.69 -6.87
N LEU A 91 3.84 -7.84 -7.53
CA LEU A 91 4.14 -9.13 -6.95
C LEU A 91 5.54 -9.16 -6.29
N GLY A 92 6.50 -8.40 -6.83
CA GLY A 92 7.84 -8.27 -6.25
C GLY A 92 7.83 -7.71 -4.82
N TYR A 93 6.86 -6.84 -4.49
CA TYR A 93 6.69 -6.24 -3.16
C TYR A 93 5.81 -7.07 -2.22
N VAL A 94 5.16 -8.13 -2.72
CA VAL A 94 4.41 -9.08 -1.90
C VAL A 94 5.40 -9.96 -1.11
N ARG A 95 5.26 -9.97 0.22
CA ARG A 95 6.12 -10.77 1.11
C ARG A 95 5.75 -12.25 1.07
N ASN A 96 4.47 -12.56 1.19
CA ASN A 96 3.95 -13.93 1.10
C ASN A 96 3.19 -14.15 -0.21
N GLN A 97 3.86 -14.72 -1.21
CA GLN A 97 3.30 -15.00 -2.53
C GLN A 97 2.59 -16.36 -2.55
N THR A 98 1.32 -16.37 -2.15
CA THR A 98 0.49 -17.58 -2.21
C THR A 98 0.23 -18.00 -3.67
N PRO A 99 -0.11 -19.28 -3.94
CA PRO A 99 -0.46 -19.71 -5.30
C PRO A 99 -1.56 -18.83 -5.92
N GLU A 100 -2.59 -18.47 -5.15
CA GLU A 100 -3.67 -17.59 -5.59
C GLU A 100 -3.16 -16.21 -6.04
N ILE A 101 -2.29 -15.56 -5.24
CA ILE A 101 -1.72 -14.25 -5.58
C ILE A 101 -0.87 -14.34 -6.85
N CYS A 102 -0.05 -15.40 -6.97
CA CYS A 102 0.77 -15.63 -8.16
C CYS A 102 -0.08 -15.86 -9.41
N LEU A 103 -1.15 -16.66 -9.32
CA LEU A 103 -2.06 -16.91 -10.44
C LEU A 103 -2.73 -15.63 -10.93
N VAL A 104 -3.24 -14.80 -10.01
CA VAL A 104 -3.84 -13.50 -10.36
C VAL A 104 -2.84 -12.57 -11.06
N ALA A 105 -1.57 -12.59 -10.64
CA ALA A 105 -0.53 -11.78 -11.24
C ALA A 105 -0.10 -12.31 -12.63
N SER A 106 0.02 -13.63 -12.78
CA SER A 106 0.39 -14.32 -14.03
C SER A 106 -0.65 -14.16 -15.14
N GLY A 107 -1.93 -14.01 -14.81
CA GLY A 107 -2.98 -13.77 -15.80
C GLY A 107 -2.90 -12.43 -16.54
N GLN A 108 -2.02 -11.51 -16.15
CA GLN A 108 -1.90 -10.19 -16.77
C GLN A 108 -0.70 -10.03 -17.70
N LYS A 109 0.49 -10.49 -17.26
CA LYS A 109 1.75 -10.31 -18.01
C LYS A 109 2.71 -11.45 -17.73
N GLU A 110 3.30 -12.00 -18.78
CA GLU A 110 4.30 -13.07 -18.69
C GLU A 110 5.58 -12.63 -17.94
N SER A 111 5.96 -11.35 -18.06
CA SER A 111 7.13 -10.79 -17.38
C SER A 111 7.07 -10.89 -15.84
N VAL A 112 5.90 -11.15 -15.26
CA VAL A 112 5.73 -11.32 -13.82
C VAL A 112 6.49 -12.53 -13.28
N PHE A 113 6.79 -13.54 -14.11
CA PHE A 113 7.55 -14.73 -13.71
C PHE A 113 8.94 -14.43 -13.16
N LYS A 114 9.51 -13.25 -13.48
CA LYS A 114 10.77 -12.77 -12.88
C LYS A 114 10.62 -12.43 -11.39
N TYR A 115 9.42 -12.09 -10.94
CA TYR A 115 9.13 -11.62 -9.59
C TYR A 115 8.58 -12.72 -8.66
N ILE A 116 8.28 -13.90 -9.20
CA ILE A 116 7.91 -15.07 -8.39
C ILE A 116 9.17 -15.54 -7.63
N LYS A 117 9.14 -15.40 -6.30
CA LYS A 117 10.25 -15.77 -5.42
C LYS A 117 10.40 -17.28 -5.28
N ASN A 118 9.27 -18.00 -5.31
CA ASN A 118 9.27 -19.45 -5.18
C ASN A 118 9.42 -20.14 -6.56
N LYS A 119 10.54 -20.84 -6.75
CA LYS A 119 10.83 -21.60 -7.98
C LYS A 119 9.74 -22.63 -8.31
N PHE A 120 9.10 -23.26 -7.33
CA PHE A 120 8.04 -24.25 -7.56
C PHE A 120 6.79 -23.65 -8.20
N LEU A 121 6.43 -22.42 -7.84
CA LEU A 121 5.28 -21.72 -8.44
C LEU A 121 5.57 -21.25 -9.87
N LYS A 122 6.85 -21.02 -10.19
CA LYS A 122 7.29 -20.57 -11.52
C LYS A 122 7.05 -21.62 -12.61
N PHE A 123 7.18 -22.92 -12.30
CA PHE A 123 7.00 -24.00 -13.29
C PHE A 123 5.54 -24.42 -13.51
N ARG A 124 4.66 -24.20 -12.51
CA ARG A 124 3.25 -24.62 -12.61
C ARG A 124 2.45 -23.74 -13.57
N SER A 125 2.80 -22.46 -13.69
CA SER A 125 2.16 -21.50 -14.60
C SER A 125 2.65 -21.55 -16.05
N ILE A 126 3.62 -22.41 -16.38
CA ILE A 126 4.19 -22.57 -17.74
C ILE A 126 3.64 -23.86 -18.40
N LYS A 127 2.77 -24.62 -17.71
CA LYS A 127 2.31 -25.95 -18.15
C LYS A 127 0.79 -26.06 -18.43
N GLU A 128 0.13 -24.96 -18.75
CA GLU A 128 -1.20 -24.96 -19.39
C GLU A 128 -1.07 -24.35 -20.78
#